data_AF-A0A2G7LP20-F1
#
_entry.id   AF-A0A2G7LP20-F1
#
_cell.length_a   1.000
_cell.length_b   1.000
_cell.length_c   1.000
_cell.angle_alpha   90.00
_cell.angle_beta   90.00
_cell.angle_gamma   90.00
#
_symmetry.space_group_name_H-M   'P 1'
#
loop_
_entity.id
_entity.type
_entity.pdbx_description
1 polymer ?
#
loop_
_entity_poly.entity_id
_entity_poly.type
_entity_poly.pdbx_seq_one_letter_code
_entity_poly.pdbx_strand_id
1 'polypeptide(L)' 'MNSITSKEFAEYCAYEEWSNYKAHCISLDEFISDWLPNMVEDQHKLSIFWNRDDSAVLEIQVLLNDLVKELKKY' A
#
# COMPACT_ATOMS: atom_id res chain seq x y z
N MET A 1 -16.15 -20.93 6.97
CA MET A 1 -15.64 -19.55 7.05
C MET A 1 -14.64 -19.41 5.91
N ASN A 2 -15.02 -18.73 4.82
CA ASN A 2 -14.12 -18.54 3.68
C ASN A 2 -13.10 -17.48 4.07
N SER A 3 -11.85 -17.89 4.25
CA SER A 3 -10.73 -16.99 4.45
C SER A 3 -10.51 -16.22 3.15
N ILE A 4 -11.04 -15.00 3.07
CA ILE A 4 -10.78 -14.09 1.95
C ILE A 4 -9.26 -13.92 1.86
N THR A 5 -8.67 -14.37 0.77
CA THR A 5 -7.23 -14.19 0.54
C THR A 5 -6.95 -12.73 0.18
N SER A 6 -5.79 -12.17 0.57
CA SER A 6 -5.45 -10.75 0.36
C SER A 6 -5.60 -10.28 -1.09
N LYS A 7 -5.50 -11.21 -2.05
CA LYS A 7 -5.73 -10.97 -3.48
C LYS A 7 -7.21 -10.73 -3.81
N GLU A 8 -8.12 -11.55 -3.32
CA GLU A 8 -9.56 -11.38 -3.52
C GLU A 8 -10.05 -10.07 -2.88
N PHE A 9 -9.48 -9.69 -1.73
CA PHE A 9 -9.78 -8.41 -1.11
C PHE A 9 -9.25 -7.24 -1.94
N ALA A 10 -8.04 -7.33 -2.48
CA ALA A 10 -7.47 -6.28 -3.34
C ALA A 10 -8.24 -6.12 -4.66
N GLU A 11 -8.66 -7.22 -5.29
CA GLU A 11 -9.53 -7.19 -6.48
C GLU A 11 -10.93 -6.66 -6.15
N TYR A 12 -11.45 -6.98 -4.96
CA TYR A 12 -12.68 -6.36 -4.47
C TYR A 12 -12.47 -4.85 -4.27
N CYS A 13 -11.36 -4.38 -3.72
CA CYS A 13 -11.12 -2.95 -3.56
C CYS A 13 -10.95 -2.17 -4.89
N ALA A 14 -10.68 -2.85 -6.01
CA ALA A 14 -10.63 -2.26 -7.35
C ALA A 14 -12.04 -1.99 -7.91
N TYR A 15 -12.70 -0.96 -7.40
CA TYR A 15 -14.07 -0.57 -7.77
C TYR A 15 -14.10 0.78 -8.51
N GLU A 16 -15.10 0.96 -9.39
CA GLU A 16 -15.33 2.16 -10.22
C GLU A 16 -14.10 2.60 -11.04
N GLU A 17 -13.48 3.74 -10.71
CA GLU A 17 -12.34 4.30 -11.45
C GLU A 17 -11.11 3.37 -11.45
N TRP A 18 -11.08 2.46 -10.48
CA TRP A 18 -10.00 1.50 -10.27
C TRP A 18 -10.31 0.13 -10.89
N SER A 19 -11.49 -0.08 -11.49
CA SER A 19 -11.88 -1.36 -12.10
C SER A 19 -11.04 -1.74 -13.33
N ASN A 20 -10.34 -0.79 -13.94
CA ASN A 20 -9.34 -1.06 -15.00
C ASN A 20 -7.93 -1.35 -14.44
N TYR A 21 -7.70 -1.12 -13.15
CA TYR A 21 -6.44 -1.42 -12.49
C TYR A 21 -6.45 -2.83 -11.93
N LYS A 22 -5.32 -3.54 -12.03
CA LYS A 22 -5.17 -4.90 -11.50
C LYS A 22 -4.35 -4.86 -10.22
N ALA A 23 -4.82 -5.57 -9.20
CA ALA A 23 -4.05 -5.81 -8.00
C ALA A 23 -2.74 -6.53 -8.37
N HIS A 24 -1.60 -5.90 -8.08
CA HIS A 24 -0.29 -6.48 -8.26
C HIS A 24 0.32 -6.78 -6.90
N CYS A 25 0.78 -8.01 -6.71
CA CYS A 25 1.48 -8.39 -5.49
C CYS A 25 2.96 -8.08 -5.68
N ILE A 26 3.47 -7.16 -4.87
CA ILE A 26 4.90 -6.84 -4.80
C ILE A 26 5.43 -7.28 -3.44
N SER A 27 6.73 -7.61 -3.38
CA SER A 27 7.36 -7.90 -2.10
C SER A 27 7.51 -6.62 -1.28
N LEU A 28 7.53 -6.75 0.06
CA LEU A 28 7.71 -5.59 0.95
C LEU A 28 9.09 -4.96 0.75
N ASP A 29 10.12 -5.77 0.48
CA ASP A 29 11.47 -5.29 0.16
C ASP A 29 11.51 -4.48 -1.14
N GLU A 30 10.87 -4.95 -2.22
CA GLU A 30 10.73 -4.15 -3.46
C GLU A 30 9.90 -2.89 -3.22
N PHE A 31 8.86 -2.95 -2.41
CA PHE A 31 8.07 -1.77 -2.06
C PHE A 31 8.92 -0.72 -1.32
N ILE A 32 9.80 -1.15 -0.42
CA ILE A 32 10.65 -0.24 0.36
C ILE A 32 11.85 0.27 -0.45
N SER A 33 12.46 -0.59 -1.27
CA SER A 33 13.68 -0.26 -2.01
C SER A 33 13.39 0.46 -3.32
N ASP A 34 12.35 0.06 -4.06
CA ASP A 34 12.05 0.61 -5.39
C ASP A 34 10.87 1.58 -5.38
N TRP A 35 9.78 1.30 -4.66
CA TRP A 35 8.59 2.15 -4.73
C TRP A 35 8.68 3.36 -3.80
N LEU A 36 8.99 3.13 -2.53
CA LEU A 36 9.02 4.17 -1.50
C LEU A 36 9.91 5.38 -1.86
N PRO A 37 11.19 5.22 -2.24
CA PRO A 37 12.03 6.38 -2.58
C PRO A 37 11.52 7.15 -3.80
N ASN A 38 11.02 6.46 -4.85
CA ASN A 38 10.42 7.11 -6.01
C ASN A 38 9.18 7.93 -5.62
N MET A 39 8.32 7.38 -4.76
CA MET A 39 7.12 8.08 -4.28
C MET A 39 7.48 9.27 -3.36
N VAL A 40 8.58 9.18 -2.60
CA VAL A 40 9.11 10.31 -1.81
C VAL A 40 9.55 11.46 -2.72
N GLU A 41 10.25 11.17 -3.82
CA GLU A 41 10.67 12.19 -4.79
C GLU A 41 9.46 12.88 -5.44
N ASP A 42 8.40 12.13 -5.73
CA ASP A 42 7.16 12.67 -6.29
C ASP A 42 6.31 13.47 -5.27
N GLN A 43 6.69 13.52 -3.99
CA GLN A 43 5.95 14.17 -2.89
C GLN A 43 4.45 13.79 -2.82
N HIS A 44 4.08 12.60 -3.30
CA HIS A 44 2.69 12.16 -3.26
C HIS A 44 2.31 11.71 -1.85
N LYS A 45 1.02 11.74 -1.53
CA LYS A 45 0.51 11.16 -0.28
C LYS A 45 0.12 9.72 -0.51
N LEU A 46 0.53 8.82 0.38
CA LEU A 46 0.18 7.42 0.27
C LEU A 46 -1.17 7.20 0.95
N SER A 47 -2.12 6.66 0.19
CA SER A 47 -3.40 6.21 0.69
C SER A 47 -3.32 4.70 0.92
N ILE A 48 -3.33 4.26 2.18
CA ILE A 48 -3.29 2.84 2.54
C ILE A 48 -4.62 2.40 3.15
N PHE A 49 -4.87 1.09 3.17
CA PHE A 49 -6.10 0.49 3.69
C PHE A 49 -7.39 1.01 3.06
N TRP A 50 -7.39 1.22 1.74
CA TRP A 50 -8.62 1.54 1.02
C TRP A 50 -9.67 0.44 1.22
N ASN A 51 -10.80 0.80 1.83
CA ASN A 51 -11.92 -0.13 2.12
C ASN A 51 -13.19 0.19 1.30
N ARG A 52 -13.05 0.92 0.19
CA ARG A 52 -14.13 1.49 -0.67
C ARG A 52 -14.94 2.63 -0.07
N ASP A 53 -14.75 2.98 1.19
CA ASP A 53 -15.43 4.11 1.84
C ASP A 53 -14.40 5.16 2.30
N ASP A 54 -13.31 4.70 2.89
CA ASP A 54 -12.25 5.52 3.43
C ASP A 54 -10.87 4.90 3.21
N SER A 55 -9.84 5.73 3.38
CA SER A 55 -8.46 5.30 3.41
C SER A 55 -7.63 6.13 4.37
N ALA A 56 -6.63 5.48 4.96
CA ALA A 56 -5.67 6.18 5.77
C ALA A 56 -4.66 6.85 4.83
N VAL A 57 -4.79 8.17 4.67
CA VAL A 57 -3.84 9.00 3.94
C VAL A 57 -2.72 9.43 4.88
N LEU A 58 -1.50 9.04 4.56
CA LEU A 58 -0.30 9.35 5.33
C LEU A 58 0.80 9.89 4.44
N GLU A 59 1.71 10.65 5.06
CA GLU A 59 2.93 11.07 4.41
C GLU A 59 3.88 9.89 4.26
N ILE A 60 4.48 9.80 3.09
CA ILE A 60 5.40 8.72 2.76
C ILE A 60 6.59 8.71 3.72
N GLN A 61 7.08 9.88 4.15
CA GLN A 61 8.18 9.98 5.12
C GLN A 61 7.81 9.38 6.49
N VAL A 62 6.55 9.56 6.93
CA VAL A 62 6.06 8.98 8.19
C VAL A 62 6.03 7.46 8.08
N LEU A 63 5.47 6.94 6.98
CA LEU A 63 5.41 5.50 6.73
C LEU A 63 6.80 4.87 6.62
N LEU A 64 7.72 5.52 5.90
CA LEU A 64 9.10 5.05 5.74
C LEU A 64 9.80 4.98 7.11
N ASN A 65 9.65 6.02 7.93
CA ASN A 65 10.20 6.03 9.28
C ASN A 65 9.63 4.92 10.16
N ASP A 66 8.31 4.68 10.09
CA ASP A 66 7.67 3.62 10.86
C ASP A 66 8.09 2.22 10.37
N LEU A 67 8.16 1.99 9.06
CA LEU A 67 8.66 0.75 8.49
C LEU A 67 10.12 0.49 8.88
N VAL A 68 11.00 1.48 8.79
CA VAL A 68 12.40 1.36 9.18
C VAL A 68 12.54 1.10 10.68
N LYS A 69 11.70 1.73 11.51
CA LYS A 69 11.69 1.48 12.96
C LYS A 69 11.23 0.07 13.30
N GLU A 70 10.17 -0.41 12.67
CA GLU A 70 9.64 -1.75 12.90
C GLU A 70 10.61 -2.83 12.35
N LEU A 71 11.26 -2.60 11.21
CA LEU A 71 12.32 -3.47 10.68
C LEU A 71 13.54 -3.54 11.60
N LYS A 72 13.93 -2.42 12.24
CA LYS A 72 15.04 -2.40 13.21
C LYS A 72 14.72 -3.07 14.55
N LYS A 73 13.44 -3.34 14.82
CA LYS A 73 12.97 -3.96 16.07
C LYS A 73 13.09 -5.48 16.05
N TYR A 74 13.28 -6.06 14.86
CA TYR A 74 13.53 -7.47 14.61
C TYR A 74 15.04 -7.74 14.42
#